data_AF-A0A8I0D788-F1
#
_entry.id   AF-A0A8I0D788-F1
#
_cell.length_a   1.000
_cell.length_b   1.000
_cell.length_c   1.000
_cell.angle_alpha   90.00
_cell.angle_beta   90.00
_cell.angle_gamma   90.00
#
_symmetry.space_group_name_H-M   'P 1'
#
loop_
_entity.id
_entity.type
_entity.pdbx_description
1 polymer ?
#
loop_
_entity_poly.entity_id
_entity_poly.type
_entity_poly.pdbx_seq_one_letter_code
_entity_poly.pdbx_strand_id
1 'polypeptide(L)'
;MNARWIALPVLLLFTLYTGWALMIADQSLIAFGLDLMSRPDTAQVVIDLYVMAGLGCVWMVSDQRQRGGSLLGVLPYLLLTAIFVSLGPLLYIVVKGFAQKRGA
;
A
#
# COMPACT_ATOMS: atom_id res chain seq x y z
N MET A 1 -12.54 -17.67 1.83
CA MET A 1 -11.07 -17.57 1.86
C MET A 1 -10.66 -16.41 2.75
N ASN A 2 -9.84 -16.62 3.79
CA ASN A 2 -9.45 -15.50 4.65
C ASN A 2 -8.48 -14.60 3.87
N ALA A 3 -8.85 -13.34 3.61
CA ALA A 3 -8.08 -12.39 2.81
C ALA A 3 -6.58 -12.31 3.20
N ARG A 4 -6.25 -12.54 4.48
CA ARG A 4 -4.87 -12.63 5.00
C ARG A 4 -3.99 -13.69 4.34
N TRP A 5 -4.54 -14.84 3.94
CA TRP A 5 -3.77 -15.93 3.33
C TRP A 5 -3.34 -15.62 1.90
N ILE A 6 -3.99 -14.65 1.26
CA ILE A 6 -3.62 -14.13 -0.05
C ILE A 6 -2.75 -12.89 0.13
N ALA A 7 -3.15 -11.98 1.02
CA ALA A 7 -2.44 -10.73 1.23
C ALA A 7 -1.00 -10.92 1.74
N LEU A 8 -0.74 -11.93 2.58
CA LEU A 8 0.61 -12.16 3.11
C LEU A 8 1.61 -12.60 2.03
N PRO A 9 1.35 -13.65 1.22
CA PRO A 9 2.22 -13.99 0.09
C PRO A 9 2.41 -12.83 -0.89
N VAL A 10 1.33 -12.12 -1.22
CA VAL A 10 1.39 -10.98 -2.14
C VAL A 10 2.27 -9.86 -1.57
N LEU A 11 2.09 -9.53 -0.27
CA LEU A 11 2.92 -8.55 0.41
C LEU A 11 4.41 -8.93 0.37
N LEU A 12 4.74 -10.19 0.70
CA LEU A 12 6.13 -10.65 0.74
C LEU A 12 6.78 -10.59 -0.65
N LEU A 13 6.12 -11.16 -1.66
CA LEU A 13 6.63 -11.18 -3.03
C LEU A 13 6.77 -9.76 -3.59
N PHE A 14 5.74 -8.92 -3.41
CA PHE A 14 5.76 -7.55 -3.91
C PHE A 14 6.79 -6.68 -3.21
N THR A 15 6.95 -6.82 -1.88
CA THR A 15 7.98 -6.10 -1.11
C THR A 15 9.38 -6.53 -1.54
N LEU A 16 9.61 -7.83 -1.72
CA LEU A 16 10.92 -8.33 -2.17
C LEU A 16 11.25 -7.83 -3.57
N TYR A 17 10.29 -7.90 -4.49
CA TYR A 17 10.45 -7.39 -5.84
C TYR A 17 10.71 -5.87 -5.85
N THR A 18 9.94 -5.10 -5.07
CA THR A 18 10.12 -3.64 -4.95
C THR A 18 11.49 -3.31 -4.39
N GLY A 19 11.92 -4.00 -3.32
CA GLY A 19 13.24 -3.83 -2.72
C GLY A 19 14.36 -4.14 -3.71
N TRP A 20 14.27 -5.28 -4.40
CA TRP A 20 15.23 -5.65 -5.44
C TRP A 20 15.29 -4.62 -6.58
N ALA A 21 14.13 -4.19 -7.09
CA ALA A 21 14.04 -3.19 -8.15
C ALA A 21 14.69 -1.85 -7.73
N LEU A 22 14.48 -1.42 -6.49
CA LEU A 22 15.11 -0.21 -5.95
C LEU A 22 16.63 -0.36 -5.75
N MET A 23 17.12 -1.57 -5.43
CA MET A 23 18.56 -1.82 -5.26
C MET A 23 19.33 -1.73 -6.59
N ILE A 24 18.72 -2.15 -7.69
CA ILE A 24 19.35 -2.13 -9.02
C ILE A 24 19.01 -0.89 -9.85
N ALA A 25 18.15 -0.01 -9.35
CA ALA A 25 17.72 1.18 -10.08
C ALA A 25 18.86 2.20 -10.13
N ASP A 26 19.21 2.63 -11.35
CA ASP A 26 20.18 3.71 -11.58
C ASP A 26 19.66 5.08 -11.14
N GLN A 27 18.33 5.24 -11.07
CA GLN A 27 17.67 6.49 -10.72
C GLN A 27 16.85 6.39 -9.45
N SER A 28 16.72 7.51 -8.74
CA SER A 28 15.87 7.60 -7.56
C SER A 28 14.39 7.38 -7.89
N LEU A 29 13.61 6.93 -6.90
CA LEU A 29 12.17 6.74 -7.04
C LEU A 29 11.44 8.03 -7.45
N ILE A 30 11.88 9.18 -6.94
CA ILE A 30 11.30 10.48 -7.30
C ILE A 30 11.60 10.82 -8.75
N ALA A 31 12.85 10.61 -9.20
CA ALA A 31 13.24 10.84 -10.60
C ALA A 31 12.46 9.94 -11.56
N PHE A 32 12.31 8.66 -11.21
CA PHE A 32 11.47 7.73 -11.96
C PHE A 32 10.01 8.20 -12.02
N GLY A 33 9.44 8.66 -10.91
CA GLY A 33 8.09 9.20 -10.87
C GLY A 33 7.91 10.44 -11.75
N LEU A 34 8.87 11.35 -11.76
CA LEU A 34 8.86 12.53 -12.63
C LEU A 34 8.95 12.15 -14.11
N ASP A 35 9.79 11.15 -14.44
CA ASP A 35 9.92 10.64 -15.80
C ASP A 35 8.60 10.00 -16.29
N LEU A 36 7.94 9.20 -15.44
CA LEU A 36 6.60 8.68 -15.75
C LEU A 36 5.56 9.79 -15.94
N MET A 37 5.65 10.88 -15.17
CA MET A 37 4.73 12.01 -15.33
C MET A 37 5.04 12.87 -16.56
N SER A 38 6.23 12.72 -17.18
CA SER A 38 6.63 13.50 -18.35
C SER A 38 5.90 13.11 -19.63
N ARG A 39 5.37 11.88 -19.70
CA ARG A 39 4.61 11.37 -20.84
C ARG A 39 3.14 11.16 -20.46
N PRO A 40 2.17 11.66 -21.26
CA PRO A 40 0.75 11.60 -20.90
C PRO A 40 0.20 10.19 -20.65
N ASP A 41 0.67 9.20 -21.41
CA ASP A 41 0.26 7.80 -21.31
C ASP A 41 0.69 7.15 -19.99
N THR A 42 1.94 7.35 -19.58
CA THR A 42 2.44 6.85 -18.29
C THR A 42 1.93 7.67 -17.11
N ALA A 43 1.75 8.99 -17.29
CA ALA A 43 1.18 9.87 -16.28
C ALA A 43 -0.24 9.44 -15.89
N GLN A 44 -1.07 9.03 -16.87
CA GLN A 44 -2.41 8.53 -16.61
C GLN A 44 -2.40 7.32 -15.67
N VAL A 45 -1.45 6.39 -15.85
CA VAL A 45 -1.31 5.20 -14.99
C VAL A 45 -0.91 5.61 -13.58
N VAL A 46 0.03 6.54 -13.43
CA VAL A 46 0.43 7.06 -12.11
C VAL A 46 -0.77 7.71 -11.40
N ILE A 47 -1.51 8.57 -12.10
CA ILE A 47 -2.71 9.22 -11.55
C ILE A 47 -3.73 8.18 -11.10
N ASP A 48 -4.05 7.19 -11.95
CA ASP A 48 -5.01 6.14 -11.62
C ASP A 48 -4.59 5.35 -10.37
N LEU A 49 -3.32 4.97 -10.27
CA LEU A 49 -2.77 4.29 -9.09
C LEU A 49 -2.91 5.12 -7.82
N TYR A 50 -2.67 6.44 -7.88
CA TYR A 50 -2.81 7.31 -6.72
C TYR A 50 -4.28 7.59 -6.35
N VAL A 51 -5.19 7.63 -7.33
CA VAL A 51 -6.64 7.66 -7.06
C VAL A 51 -7.06 6.38 -6.34
N MET A 52 -6.63 5.22 -6.82
CA MET A 52 -6.90 3.93 -6.18
C MET A 52 -6.30 3.85 -4.77
N ALA A 53 -5.08 4.35 -4.56
CA ALA A 53 -4.47 4.47 -3.24
C ALA A 53 -5.26 5.39 -2.31
N GLY A 54 -5.76 6.53 -2.80
CA GLY A 54 -6.63 7.43 -2.05
C GLY A 54 -7.90 6.73 -1.56
N LEU A 55 -8.56 5.98 -2.44
CA LEU A 55 -9.71 5.16 -2.07
C LEU A 55 -9.34 4.09 -1.04
N GLY A 56 -8.19 3.43 -1.21
CA GLY A 56 -7.63 2.48 -0.23
C GLY A 56 -7.38 3.12 1.14
N CYS A 57 -6.86 4.35 1.19
CA CYS A 57 -6.66 5.12 2.41
C CYS A 57 -7.97 5.41 3.13
N VAL A 58 -8.98 5.90 2.39
CA VAL A 58 -10.33 6.15 2.94
C VAL A 58 -10.93 4.86 3.48
N TRP A 59 -10.77 3.75 2.74
CA TRP A 59 -11.20 2.43 3.19
C TRP A 59 -10.51 2.01 4.49
N MET A 60 -9.18 2.09 4.60
CA MET A 60 -8.46 1.74 5.84
C MET A 60 -8.90 2.59 7.03
N VAL A 61 -9.08 3.89 6.83
CA VAL A 61 -9.57 4.81 7.88
C VAL A 61 -10.95 4.40 8.35
N SER A 62 -11.88 4.16 7.43
CA SER A 62 -13.25 3.76 7.75
C SER A 62 -13.30 2.38 8.43
N ASP A 63 -12.52 1.40 7.98
CA ASP A 63 -12.43 0.08 8.60
C ASP A 63 -11.82 0.15 10.00
N GLN A 64 -10.80 0.99 10.26
CA GLN A 64 -10.30 1.18 11.64
C GLN A 64 -11.36 1.82 12.55
N ARG A 65 -12.09 2.83 12.06
CA ARG A 65 -13.15 3.47 12.85
C ARG A 65 -14.26 2.48 13.20
N GLN A 66 -14.67 1.63 12.25
CA GLN A 66 -15.67 0.58 12.49
C GLN A 66 -15.20 -0.45 13.53
N ARG A 67 -13.89 -0.67 13.66
CA ARG A 67 -13.28 -1.55 14.67
C ARG A 67 -13.06 -0.86 16.02
N GLY A 68 -13.49 0.38 16.20
CA GLY A 68 -13.27 1.17 17.42
C GLY A 68 -11.84 1.65 17.61
N GLY A 69 -11.00 1.61 16.57
CA GLY A 69 -9.61 2.03 16.62
C GLY A 69 -9.41 3.54 16.40
N SER A 70 -8.29 4.07 16.89
CA SER A 70 -7.86 5.45 16.62
C SER A 70 -7.25 5.62 15.23
N LEU A 71 -7.34 6.83 14.66
CA LEU A 71 -6.69 7.21 13.40
C LEU A 71 -5.16 7.06 13.45
N LEU A 72 -4.55 7.23 14.63
CA LEU A 72 -3.12 6.95 14.83
C LEU A 72 -2.77 5.49 14.50
N GLY A 73 -3.73 4.58 14.64
CA GLY A 73 -3.60 3.17 14.31
C GLY A 73 -3.58 2.89 12.80
N VAL A 74 -4.01 3.81 11.92
CA VAL A 74 -3.81 3.66 10.46
C VAL A 74 -2.58 4.38 9.92
N LEU A 75 -2.07 5.36 10.67
CA LEU A 75 -1.09 6.32 10.15
C LEU A 75 0.15 5.67 9.49
N PRO A 76 0.77 4.61 10.06
CA PRO A 76 1.90 3.96 9.40
C PRO A 76 1.56 3.38 8.02
N TYR A 77 0.36 2.83 7.86
CA TYR A 77 -0.08 2.26 6.58
C TYR A 77 -0.41 3.36 5.57
N LEU A 78 -0.95 4.49 6.00
CA LEU A 78 -1.18 5.65 5.14
C LEU A 78 0.13 6.23 4.61
N LEU A 79 1.14 6.38 5.47
CA LEU A 79 2.46 6.85 5.07
C LEU A 79 3.13 5.87 4.09
N LEU A 80 3.02 4.58 4.35
CA LEU A 80 3.53 3.55 3.43
C LEU A 80 2.79 3.58 2.07
N THR A 81 1.48 3.82 2.08
CA THR A 81 0.65 3.99 0.88
C THR A 81 1.06 5.21 0.06
N ALA A 82 1.42 6.32 0.73
CA ALA A 82 1.83 7.54 0.04
C ALA A 82 3.12 7.36 -0.78
N ILE A 83 4.01 6.45 -0.36
CA ILE A 83 5.29 6.20 -1.02
C ILE A 83 5.19 5.03 -1.99
N PHE A 84 4.51 3.96 -1.57
CA PHE A 84 4.54 2.67 -2.26
C PHE A 84 3.17 2.16 -2.72
N VAL A 85 2.13 2.99 -2.59
CA VAL A 85 0.77 2.74 -3.08
C VAL A 85 0.18 1.45 -2.48
N SER A 86 0.41 0.30 -3.09
CA SER A 86 -0.18 -0.98 -2.69
C SER A 86 0.44 -1.64 -1.45
N LEU A 87 1.68 -1.29 -1.04
CA LEU A 87 2.29 -1.88 0.17
C LEU A 87 1.51 -1.56 1.45
N GLY A 88 0.98 -0.34 1.58
CA GLY A 88 0.24 0.09 2.77
C GLY A 88 -1.03 -0.73 3.02
N PRO A 89 -1.97 -0.82 2.05
CA PRO A 89 -3.19 -1.62 2.18
C PRO A 89 -2.90 -3.12 2.36
N LEU A 90 -1.89 -3.66 1.68
CA LEU A 90 -1.49 -5.06 1.84
C LEU A 90 -1.02 -5.35 3.27
N LEU A 91 -0.13 -4.52 3.81
CA LEU A 91 0.34 -4.65 5.19
C LEU A 91 -0.80 -4.48 6.19
N TYR A 92 -1.70 -3.53 5.95
CA TYR A 92 -2.89 -3.31 6.78
C TYR A 92 -3.77 -4.56 6.87
N ILE A 93 -4.12 -5.17 5.73
CA ILE A 93 -4.93 -6.38 5.66
C ILE A 93 -4.27 -7.53 6.40
N VAL A 94 -2.95 -7.71 6.24
CA VAL A 94 -2.18 -8.75 6.92
C VAL A 94 -2.23 -8.55 8.44
N VAL A 95 -1.83 -7.38 8.93
CA VAL A 95 -1.72 -7.11 10.37
C VAL A 95 -3.09 -7.17 11.05
N LYS A 96 -4.10 -6.49 10.51
CA LYS A 96 -5.45 -6.50 11.10
C LYS A 96 -6.14 -7.85 10.95
N GLY A 97 -5.86 -8.58 9.86
CA GLY A 97 -6.33 -9.94 9.64
C GLY A 97 -5.77 -10.96 10.64
N PHE A 98 -4.57 -10.73 11.18
CA PHE A 98 -4.01 -11.53 12.28
C PHE A 98 -4.50 -11.06 13.66
N ALA A 99 -4.61 -9.76 13.89
CA ALA A 99 -5.09 -9.20 15.15
C ALA A 99 -6.52 -9.66 15.48
N GLN A 100 -7.43 -9.71 14.49
CA GLN A 100 -8.80 -10.16 14.69
C GLN A 100 -8.91 -11.65 15.09
N LYS A 101 -7.91 -12.49 14.75
CA LYS A 101 -7.88 -13.90 15.18
C LYS A 101 -7.45 -14.07 16.63
N ARG A 102 -6.75 -13.09 17.22
CA ARG A 102 -6.25 -13.19 18.61
C ARG A 102 -7.30 -12.80 19.64
N GLY A 103 -8.41 -12.18 19.22
CA GLY A 103 -9.53 -11.78 20.07
C GLY A 103 -10.81 -12.62 19.89
N ALA A 104 -10.72 -13.76 19.19
CA ALA A 104 -11.77 -14.76 19.04
C ALA A 104 -11.25 -16.09 19.59
#